data_AF-A0A3R8SPF0-F1
#
_entry.id   AF-A0A3R8SPF0-F1
#
_cell.length_a   1.000
_cell.length_b   1.000
_cell.length_c   1.000
_cell.angle_alpha   90.00
_cell.angle_beta   90.00
_cell.angle_gamma   90.00
#
_symmetry.space_group_name_H-M   'P 1'
#
loop_
_entity.id
_entity.type
_entity.pdbx_description
1 polymer ?
#
loop_
_entity_poly.entity_id
_entity_poly.type
_entity_poly.pdbx_seq_one_letter_code
_entity_poly.pdbx_strand_id
1 'polypeptide(L)'
;MEYEQAVVDVDAAPAGTMRVATAQAWARILVGVDSPNDLGTLLGRSTTTGDEVDVRCHTQRARNLLRKNHLRRLDQLLGMTIADLRNIRQCGRESAVDILTALLLTLVGDSGMQPQRSDVPLPGMDAQLDSPKPRRYDGDGRDHDPVKDPLLDLLKGA
;
A
#
# COMPACT_ATOMS: atom_id res chain seq x y z
N MET A 1 -31.01 5.87 -0.42
CA MET A 1 -29.63 5.50 -0.78
C MET A 1 -28.79 5.83 0.44
N GLU A 2 -28.41 4.83 1.24
CA GLU A 2 -27.86 5.05 2.59
C GLU A 2 -26.33 5.20 2.61
N TYR A 3 -25.64 4.84 1.52
CA TYR A 3 -24.16 4.77 1.48
C TYR A 3 -23.49 5.89 0.68
N GLU A 4 -24.26 6.77 0.04
CA GLU A 4 -23.74 7.99 -0.60
C GLU A 4 -23.04 8.90 0.44
N GLN A 5 -23.54 8.87 1.68
CA GLN A 5 -22.97 9.60 2.81
C GLN A 5 -21.53 9.18 3.14
N ALA A 6 -21.12 7.95 2.77
CA ALA A 6 -19.77 7.45 3.06
C ALA A 6 -18.69 8.33 2.43
N VAL A 7 -18.88 8.77 1.19
CA VAL A 7 -17.91 9.65 0.50
C VAL A 7 -17.92 11.04 1.13
N VAL A 8 -19.10 11.55 1.47
CA VAL A 8 -19.28 12.87 2.12
C VAL A 8 -18.60 12.92 3.48
N ASP A 9 -18.77 11.89 4.30
CA ASP A 9 -18.18 11.83 5.64
C ASP A 9 -16.66 11.70 5.60
N VAL A 10 -16.13 10.93 4.65
CA VAL A 10 -14.67 10.80 4.46
C VAL A 10 -14.07 12.11 3.95
N ASP A 11 -14.76 12.82 3.08
CA ASP A 11 -14.32 14.14 2.59
C ASP A 11 -14.33 15.19 3.71
N ALA A 12 -15.43 15.23 4.49
CA ALA A 12 -15.59 16.13 5.64
C ALA A 12 -14.60 15.85 6.78
N ALA A 13 -14.06 14.63 6.86
CA ALA A 13 -13.07 14.28 7.88
C ALA A 13 -11.74 15.03 7.65
N PRO A 14 -11.07 15.49 8.72
CA PRO A 14 -9.75 16.10 8.63
C PRO A 14 -8.74 15.20 7.92
N ALA A 15 -7.93 15.81 7.04
CA ALA A 15 -6.89 15.11 6.30
C ALA A 15 -5.90 14.36 7.23
N GLY A 16 -5.29 13.31 6.70
CA GLY A 16 -4.39 12.43 7.46
C GLY A 16 -5.13 11.32 8.19
N THR A 17 -4.75 11.05 9.44
CA THR A 17 -5.18 9.85 10.18
C THR A 17 -6.70 9.76 10.39
N MET A 18 -7.37 10.89 10.57
CA MET A 18 -8.81 10.92 10.83
C MET A 18 -9.63 10.55 9.58
N ARG A 19 -9.26 11.07 8.41
CA ARG A 19 -9.87 10.68 7.13
C ARG A 19 -9.72 9.18 6.85
N VAL A 20 -8.56 8.62 7.16
CA VAL A 20 -8.30 7.18 7.01
C VAL A 20 -9.16 6.35 7.95
N ALA A 21 -9.25 6.77 9.22
CA ALA A 21 -10.08 6.10 10.21
C ALA A 21 -11.57 6.12 9.81
N THR A 22 -12.08 7.25 9.30
CA THR A 22 -13.45 7.39 8.79
C THR A 22 -13.67 6.47 7.58
N ALA A 23 -12.75 6.46 6.61
CA ALA A 23 -12.83 5.58 5.44
C ALA A 23 -12.82 4.10 5.86
N GLN A 24 -11.99 3.74 6.84
CA GLN A 24 -11.92 2.38 7.34
C GLN A 24 -13.20 1.95 8.09
N ALA A 25 -13.82 2.87 8.85
CA ALA A 25 -15.08 2.62 9.52
C ALA A 25 -16.20 2.32 8.52
N TRP A 26 -16.32 3.17 7.49
CA TRP A 26 -17.27 2.97 6.39
C TRP A 26 -16.98 1.70 5.59
N ALA A 27 -15.71 1.39 5.31
CA ALA A 27 -15.33 0.14 4.64
C ALA A 27 -15.76 -1.10 5.44
N ARG A 28 -15.62 -1.10 6.77
CA ARG A 28 -16.09 -2.21 7.62
C ARG A 28 -17.61 -2.38 7.58
N ILE A 29 -18.36 -1.28 7.49
CA ILE A 29 -19.81 -1.29 7.31
C ILE A 29 -20.13 -1.88 5.94
N LEU A 30 -19.52 -1.36 4.88
CA LEU A 30 -19.74 -1.78 3.49
C LEU A 30 -19.47 -3.28 3.29
N VAL A 31 -18.41 -3.86 3.86
CA VAL A 31 -18.16 -5.32 3.73
C VAL A 31 -19.32 -6.19 4.22
N GLY A 32 -20.12 -5.69 5.17
CA GLY A 32 -21.31 -6.35 5.69
C GLY A 32 -22.58 -6.13 4.87
N VAL A 33 -22.55 -5.22 3.89
CA VAL A 33 -23.69 -4.91 3.04
C VAL A 33 -23.83 -5.98 1.97
N ASP A 34 -24.99 -6.62 1.94
CA ASP A 34 -25.37 -7.55 0.88
C ASP A 34 -26.31 -6.82 -0.08
N SER A 35 -25.73 -6.13 -1.04
CA SER A 35 -26.46 -5.38 -2.06
C SER A 35 -26.08 -5.89 -3.45
N PRO A 36 -27.06 -6.08 -4.36
CA PRO A 36 -26.79 -6.44 -5.75
C PRO A 36 -26.26 -5.25 -6.58
N ASN A 37 -26.28 -4.04 -6.02
CA ASN A 37 -25.83 -2.85 -6.71
C ASN A 37 -24.30 -2.81 -6.75
N ASP A 38 -23.77 -2.29 -7.85
CA ASP A 38 -22.34 -1.99 -7.98
C ASP A 38 -21.91 -0.89 -7.01
N LEU A 39 -20.62 -0.87 -6.68
CA LEU A 39 -20.04 0.09 -5.75
C LEU A 39 -20.23 1.55 -6.21
N GLY A 40 -20.23 1.81 -7.51
CA GLY A 40 -20.52 3.14 -8.07
C GLY A 40 -21.93 3.60 -7.76
N THR A 41 -22.92 2.76 -8.02
CA THR A 41 -24.33 3.00 -7.72
C THR A 41 -24.56 3.15 -6.21
N LEU A 42 -23.90 2.33 -5.38
CA LEU A 42 -24.02 2.43 -3.92
C LEU A 42 -23.47 3.73 -3.35
N LEU A 43 -22.37 4.22 -3.93
CA LEU A 43 -21.69 5.43 -3.50
C LEU A 43 -22.17 6.70 -4.23
N GLY A 44 -23.20 6.57 -5.09
CA GLY A 44 -23.77 7.68 -5.84
C GLY A 44 -22.81 8.31 -6.85
N ARG A 45 -21.79 7.57 -7.31
CA ARG A 45 -20.76 8.06 -8.24
C ARG A 45 -20.59 7.15 -9.45
N SER A 46 -20.77 7.75 -10.62
CA SER A 46 -20.79 7.05 -11.91
C SER A 46 -19.72 7.54 -12.91
N THR A 47 -18.82 8.46 -12.53
CA THR A 47 -17.81 9.03 -13.45
C THR A 47 -16.38 9.01 -12.92
N THR A 48 -15.69 7.96 -13.35
CA THR A 48 -14.28 7.85 -13.81
C THR A 48 -13.27 8.94 -13.45
N THR A 49 -12.33 8.55 -12.59
CA THR A 49 -10.92 8.91 -12.73
C THR A 49 -10.10 7.64 -12.98
N GLY A 50 -9.04 7.74 -13.79
CA GLY A 50 -8.08 6.66 -14.04
C GLY A 50 -7.15 6.41 -12.85
N ASP A 51 -7.57 6.77 -11.64
CA ASP A 51 -6.76 6.75 -10.45
C ASP A 51 -6.49 5.30 -10.03
N GLU A 52 -5.23 5.05 -9.71
CA GLU A 52 -4.79 3.76 -9.20
C GLU A 52 -5.23 3.63 -7.74
N VAL A 53 -6.00 2.58 -7.44
CA VAL A 53 -6.48 2.28 -6.08
C VAL A 53 -5.44 1.47 -5.31
N ASP A 54 -4.62 0.67 -6.01
CA ASP A 54 -3.62 -0.18 -5.35
C ASP A 54 -2.51 0.61 -4.66
N VAL A 55 -2.22 1.85 -5.08
CA VAL A 55 -1.25 2.71 -4.39
C VAL A 55 -1.74 3.19 -3.03
N ARG A 56 -3.07 3.21 -2.81
CA ARG A 56 -3.72 3.66 -1.56
C ARG A 56 -3.99 2.52 -0.57
N CYS A 57 -3.88 1.26 -0.98
CA CYS A 57 -4.02 0.11 -0.07
C CYS A 57 -2.92 0.10 0.97
N HIS A 58 -3.28 -0.15 2.24
CA HIS A 58 -2.32 -0.21 3.34
C HIS A 58 -1.48 -1.49 3.27
N THR A 59 -2.13 -2.63 3.05
CA THR A 59 -1.49 -3.94 3.10
C THR A 59 -0.94 -4.39 1.75
N GLN A 60 0.23 -5.02 1.76
CA GLN A 60 0.80 -5.62 0.54
C GLN A 60 -0.10 -6.73 -0.02
N ARG A 61 -0.88 -7.39 0.83
CA ARG A 61 -1.83 -8.43 0.43
C ARG A 61 -2.95 -7.86 -0.44
N ALA A 62 -3.60 -6.78 -0.01
CA ALA A 62 -4.64 -6.10 -0.80
C ALA A 62 -4.07 -5.61 -2.15
N ARG A 63 -2.89 -4.99 -2.14
CA ARG A 63 -2.19 -4.57 -3.38
C ARG A 63 -1.97 -5.73 -4.34
N ASN A 64 -1.44 -6.84 -3.84
CA ASN A 64 -1.18 -8.02 -4.66
C ASN A 64 -2.48 -8.64 -5.19
N LEU A 65 -3.57 -8.62 -4.42
CA LEU A 65 -4.88 -9.09 -4.87
C LEU A 65 -5.41 -8.24 -6.03
N LEU A 66 -5.40 -6.91 -5.89
CA LEU A 66 -5.82 -6.01 -6.97
C LEU A 66 -4.99 -6.19 -8.23
N ARG A 67 -3.66 -6.29 -8.09
CA ARG A 67 -2.74 -6.47 -9.22
C ARG A 67 -2.93 -7.79 -9.95
N LYS A 68 -3.18 -8.89 -9.22
CA LYS A 68 -3.39 -10.23 -9.80
C LYS A 68 -4.72 -10.36 -10.51
N ASN A 69 -5.74 -9.64 -10.04
CA ASN A 69 -7.08 -9.67 -10.64
C ASN A 69 -7.30 -8.55 -11.67
N HIS A 70 -6.27 -7.77 -12.00
CA HIS A 70 -6.33 -6.64 -12.94
C HIS A 70 -7.34 -5.55 -12.54
N LEU A 71 -7.56 -5.37 -11.23
CA LEU A 71 -8.48 -4.40 -10.62
C LEU A 71 -7.71 -3.22 -10.03
N ARG A 72 -6.90 -2.54 -10.85
CA ARG A 72 -6.03 -1.46 -10.35
C ARG A 72 -6.71 -0.11 -10.37
N ARG A 73 -7.67 0.07 -11.28
CA ARG A 73 -8.28 1.37 -11.53
C ARG A 73 -9.57 1.52 -10.74
N LEU A 74 -9.88 2.76 -10.38
CA LEU A 74 -11.09 3.11 -9.65
C LEU A 74 -12.36 2.69 -10.40
N ASP A 75 -12.45 2.94 -11.70
CA ASP A 75 -13.60 2.58 -12.55
C ASP A 75 -13.88 1.08 -12.56
N GLN A 76 -12.82 0.26 -12.61
CA GLN A 76 -12.94 -1.20 -12.55
C GLN A 76 -13.56 -1.68 -11.24
N LEU A 77 -13.18 -1.06 -10.12
CA LEU A 77 -13.71 -1.42 -8.81
C LEU A 77 -15.12 -0.86 -8.58
N LEU A 78 -15.42 0.34 -9.08
CA LEU A 78 -16.77 0.91 -8.99
C LEU A 78 -17.81 0.06 -9.72
N GLY A 79 -17.43 -0.59 -10.82
CA GLY A 79 -18.30 -1.51 -11.56
C GLY A 79 -18.50 -2.89 -10.90
N MET A 80 -17.86 -3.17 -9.76
CA MET A 80 -18.01 -4.44 -9.05
C MET A 80 -19.01 -4.34 -7.90
N THR A 81 -19.66 -5.46 -7.58
CA THR A 81 -20.44 -5.59 -6.35
C THR A 81 -19.53 -5.92 -5.16
N ILE A 82 -20.03 -5.66 -3.94
CA ILE A 82 -19.34 -6.03 -2.70
C ILE A 82 -19.19 -7.56 -2.60
N ALA A 83 -20.18 -8.31 -3.09
CA ALA A 83 -20.14 -9.77 -3.15
C ALA A 83 -19.01 -10.26 -4.08
N ASP A 84 -18.86 -9.68 -5.26
CA ASP A 84 -17.79 -10.05 -6.21
C ASP A 84 -16.42 -9.79 -5.62
N LEU A 85 -16.24 -8.65 -4.93
CA LEU A 85 -14.99 -8.30 -4.27
C LEU A 85 -14.62 -9.29 -3.16
N ARG A 86 -15.62 -9.81 -2.42
CA ARG A 86 -15.44 -10.86 -1.42
C ARG A 86 -15.20 -12.24 -2.03
N ASN A 87 -15.75 -12.49 -3.22
CA ASN A 87 -15.58 -13.75 -3.96
C ASN A 87 -14.24 -13.83 -4.70
N ILE A 88 -13.44 -12.75 -4.72
CA ILE A 88 -12.06 -12.80 -5.21
C ILE A 88 -11.29 -13.87 -4.43
N ARG A 89 -10.69 -14.82 -5.16
CA ARG A 89 -9.93 -15.92 -4.56
C ARG A 89 -8.83 -15.37 -3.64
N GLN A 90 -8.80 -15.83 -2.39
CA GLN A 90 -7.87 -15.41 -1.33
C GLN A 90 -8.12 -14.00 -0.75
N CYS A 91 -9.24 -13.36 -1.07
CA CYS A 91 -9.69 -12.13 -0.44
C CYS A 91 -10.24 -12.45 0.96
N GLY A 92 -9.45 -12.13 2.00
CA GLY A 92 -9.90 -12.18 3.37
C GLY A 92 -10.73 -10.95 3.71
N ARG A 93 -11.54 -11.02 4.77
CA ARG A 93 -12.36 -9.89 5.24
C ARG A 93 -11.53 -8.61 5.43
N GLU A 94 -10.34 -8.73 6.02
CA GLU A 94 -9.45 -7.58 6.23
C GLU A 94 -8.90 -7.01 4.91
N SER A 95 -8.63 -7.86 3.92
CA SER A 95 -8.21 -7.40 2.59
C SER A 95 -9.35 -6.68 1.88
N ALA A 96 -10.59 -7.16 2.02
CA ALA A 96 -11.77 -6.48 1.47
C ALA A 96 -11.97 -5.10 2.12
N VAL A 97 -11.82 -5.00 3.45
CA VAL A 97 -11.87 -3.71 4.16
C VAL A 97 -10.76 -2.77 3.67
N ASP A 98 -9.53 -3.26 3.52
CA ASP A 98 -8.40 -2.44 3.04
C ASP A 98 -8.63 -1.93 1.62
N ILE A 99 -9.11 -2.79 0.71
CA ILE A 99 -9.44 -2.40 -0.67
C ILE A 99 -10.55 -1.34 -0.70
N LEU A 100 -11.62 -1.52 0.08
CA LEU A 100 -12.72 -0.55 0.15
C LEU A 100 -12.29 0.76 0.82
N THR A 101 -11.39 0.70 1.79
CA THR A 101 -10.80 1.90 2.41
C THR A 101 -10.01 2.69 1.37
N ALA A 102 -9.15 1.99 0.61
CA ALA A 102 -8.40 2.59 -0.48
C ALA A 102 -9.32 3.20 -1.55
N LEU A 103 -10.40 2.50 -1.91
CA LEU A 103 -11.42 3.00 -2.85
C LEU A 103 -12.02 4.32 -2.38
N LEU A 104 -12.50 4.39 -1.14
CA LEU A 104 -13.11 5.61 -0.56
C LEU A 104 -12.12 6.77 -0.53
N LEU A 105 -10.87 6.50 -0.15
CA LEU A 105 -9.81 7.51 -0.14
C LEU A 105 -9.45 8.00 -1.55
N THR A 106 -9.47 7.12 -2.55
CA THR A 106 -9.26 7.49 -3.94
C THR A 106 -10.44 8.33 -4.45
N LEU A 107 -11.68 8.00 -4.08
CA LEU A 107 -12.87 8.77 -4.46
C LEU A 107 -12.86 10.21 -3.92
N VAL A 108 -12.37 10.39 -2.69
CA VAL A 108 -12.24 11.73 -2.07
C VAL A 108 -11.08 12.53 -2.69
N GLY A 109 -10.14 11.87 -3.36
CA GLY A 109 -8.99 12.54 -3.99
C GLY A 109 -7.89 12.90 -2.99
N ASP A 110 -6.73 13.29 -3.51
CA ASP A 110 -5.55 13.59 -2.70
C ASP A 110 -5.68 14.96 -2.01
N SER A 111 -6.19 14.94 -0.80
CA SER A 111 -6.04 16.05 0.13
C SER A 111 -5.28 15.65 1.39
N GLY A 112 -4.42 14.62 1.34
CA GLY A 112 -3.47 14.41 2.44
C GLY A 112 -3.06 12.97 2.71
N MET A 113 -2.94 12.12 1.70
CA MET A 113 -2.33 10.81 1.90
C MET A 113 -1.21 10.60 0.89
N GLN A 114 -0.17 11.43 1.02
CA GLN A 114 1.16 10.97 0.66
C GLN A 114 1.36 9.65 1.41
N PRO A 115 1.69 8.55 0.71
CA PRO A 115 2.16 7.37 1.39
C PRO A 115 3.46 7.80 2.05
N GLN A 116 3.42 8.09 3.36
CA GLN A 116 4.60 7.91 4.15
C GLN A 116 4.92 6.43 3.97
N ARG A 117 5.84 6.17 3.03
CA ARG A 117 6.77 5.07 3.19
C ARG A 117 7.29 5.26 4.61
N SER A 118 6.71 4.50 5.53
CA SER A 118 7.27 4.27 6.84
C SER A 118 8.53 3.44 6.64
N ASP A 119 9.53 4.03 5.98
CA ASP A 119 10.93 3.84 6.35
C ASP A 119 11.04 4.50 7.73
N VAL A 120 10.52 3.82 8.75
CA VAL A 120 10.91 4.08 10.12
C VAL A 120 12.26 3.40 10.24
N PRO A 121 13.39 4.13 10.31
CA PRO A 121 14.61 3.53 10.79
C PRO A 121 14.34 3.17 12.24
N LEU A 122 14.49 1.89 12.59
CA LEU A 122 14.57 1.46 13.98
C LEU A 122 15.56 2.39 14.72
N PRO A 123 15.18 3.03 15.83
CA PRO A 123 16.09 3.89 16.55
C PRO A 123 17.17 3.02 17.19
N GLY A 124 18.40 3.06 16.66
CA GLY A 124 19.55 2.43 17.29
C GLY A 124 20.52 1.65 16.40
N MET A 125 20.61 1.91 15.09
CA MET A 125 21.75 1.41 14.31
C MET A 125 22.29 2.51 13.40
N ASP A 126 23.33 3.19 13.88
CA ASP A 126 24.35 3.79 13.05
C ASP A 126 24.91 2.71 12.13
N ALA A 127 24.52 2.72 10.86
CA ALA A 127 25.24 2.05 9.80
C ALA A 127 25.27 2.97 8.60
N GLN A 128 26.47 3.46 8.35
CA GLN A 128 26.87 4.40 7.33
C GLN A 128 26.32 4.04 5.95
N LEU A 129 26.02 5.10 5.19
CA LEU A 129 25.93 5.10 3.74
C LEU A 129 27.08 4.30 3.12
N ASP A 130 26.77 3.32 2.29
CA ASP A 130 27.48 3.21 1.02
C ASP A 130 26.55 2.70 -0.08
N SER A 131 26.53 3.43 -1.20
CA SER A 131 25.71 3.12 -2.37
C SER A 131 26.43 2.10 -3.23
N PRO A 132 25.80 1.01 -3.71
CA PRO A 132 26.47 0.14 -4.67
C PRO A 132 26.50 0.83 -6.04
N LYS A 133 27.67 1.36 -6.40
CA LYS A 133 28.00 1.85 -7.74
C LYS A 133 28.02 0.65 -8.71
N PRO A 134 27.44 0.75 -9.92
CA PRO A 134 27.36 -0.38 -10.83
C PRO A 134 28.73 -0.72 -11.43
N ARG A 135 29.01 -2.03 -11.47
CA ARG A 135 30.17 -2.67 -12.11
C ARG A 135 30.43 -2.12 -13.52
N ARG A 136 31.63 -1.58 -13.73
CA ARG A 136 32.32 -1.65 -15.03
C ARG A 136 33.55 -2.53 -14.85
N TYR A 137 33.56 -3.63 -15.60
CA TYR A 137 34.72 -4.49 -15.80
C TYR A 137 35.57 -3.87 -16.90
N ASP A 138 36.78 -3.45 -16.53
CA ASP A 138 37.97 -3.27 -17.36
C ASP A 138 39.10 -3.33 -16.32
N GLY A 139 39.90 -4.39 -16.19
CA GLY A 139 40.88 -4.82 -17.18
C GLY A 139 42.20 -4.07 -16.90
N ASP A 140 43.13 -4.76 -16.22
CA ASP A 140 44.60 -4.59 -16.23
C ASP A 140 45.30 -4.33 -14.88
N GLY A 141 46.45 -4.98 -14.70
CA GLY A 141 47.58 -4.42 -13.95
C GLY A 141 47.80 -4.79 -12.47
N ARG A 142 48.42 -5.96 -12.26
CA ARG A 142 49.63 -6.20 -11.42
C ARG A 142 49.74 -5.68 -9.97
N ASP A 143 50.06 -6.65 -9.12
CA ASP A 143 51.03 -6.65 -8.01
C ASP A 143 50.77 -5.82 -6.73
N HIS A 144 51.07 -6.52 -5.63
CA HIS A 144 51.60 -6.06 -4.34
C HIS A 144 50.71 -6.14 -3.05
N ASP A 145 51.18 -7.06 -2.21
CA ASP A 145 51.13 -7.22 -0.75
C ASP A 145 49.90 -7.77 -0.01
N PRO A 146 50.10 -8.85 0.79
CA PRO A 146 49.08 -9.37 1.70
C PRO A 146 49.02 -8.49 2.95
N VAL A 147 47.86 -7.87 3.18
CA VAL A 147 47.55 -7.14 4.41
C VAL A 147 47.59 -8.13 5.58
N LYS A 148 48.51 -7.90 6.51
CA LYS A 148 48.62 -8.61 7.79
C LYS A 148 47.37 -8.36 8.62
N ASP A 149 46.64 -9.41 8.95
CA ASP A 149 45.53 -9.41 9.90
C ASP A 149 46.07 -9.21 11.34
N PRO A 150 45.79 -8.09 12.03
CA PRO A 150 46.30 -7.84 13.38
C PRO A 150 45.55 -8.61 14.48
N LEU A 151 44.61 -9.50 14.13
CA LEU A 151 43.79 -10.24 15.09
C LEU A 151 44.23 -11.70 15.32
N LEU A 152 45.24 -12.20 14.60
CA LEU A 152 45.73 -13.57 14.74
C LEU A 152 46.89 -13.74 15.76
N ASP A 153 47.50 -12.65 16.23
CA ASP A 153 48.60 -12.70 17.21
C ASP A 153 48.14 -12.76 18.69
N LEU A 154 46.83 -12.71 18.96
CA LEU A 154 46.28 -12.78 20.32
C LEU A 154 45.89 -14.20 20.80
N LEU A 155 46.08 -15.23 19.97
CA LEU A 155 45.65 -16.61 20.25
C LEU A 155 46.80 -17.63 20.37
N LYS A 156 48.06 -17.18 20.45
CA LYS A 156 49.23 -18.08 20.60
C LYS A 156 50.20 -17.72 21.74
N GLY A 157 49.73 -17.06 22.79
CA GLY A 157 50.61 -16.70 23.91
C GLY A 157 49.93 -16.41 25.23
N ALA A 158 49.32 -17.44 25.83
CA ALA A 158 49.16 -17.56 27.28
C ALA A 158 49.11 -19.06 27.65
#